data_AF-A0A315QV51-F1
#
_entry.id   AF-A0A315QV51-F1
#
_cell.length_a   1.000
_cell.length_b   1.000
_cell.length_c   1.000
_cell.angle_alpha   90.00
_cell.angle_beta   90.00
_cell.angle_gamma   90.00
#
_symmetry.space_group_name_H-M   'P 1'
#
loop_
_entity.id
_entity.type
_entity.pdbx_description
1 polymer ?
#
loop_
_entity_poly.entity_id
_entity_poly.type
_entity_poly.pdbx_seq_one_letter_code
_entity_poly.pdbx_strand_id
1 'polypeptide(L)'
;MISPLLYNVNFEQNYPDGGIWPQELFDLDTFTRKGYIRDWDNDPEFREGDFLSLKNINTGQGKLNNYQASTALKTMIDCYKYWITYADLDGFRLDTVKHLSPGATRYFTTEIKEFAQTLGKKNFFIIGEITGGMEFAKMICEQTGLNAALGINKIPENLENVAKGYYSAENYFSIFTNSNVLSEGKHQWYHKNVITMFDDHDMVYQQQYKARFAADKKTALLLKNAIFLNFFTAGIPCVYYGTEQGFDGSGNSDKYIREAMFGGDFGAFRTRNRSFFDQNNPIYQEMKKLAGLRKKYINLRIGRQYLREISNEKDANFHLPAANGGRCTEIIAWSRILSQEELLLAINCELDREQSSKVIVDNELHNLGDEFVCLYSSAQEQIGKEIEVIKGDHGNNCLDIKLPPKGRAIYKSL
;
A
#
# COMPACT_ATOMS: atom_id res chain seq x y z
N MET A 1 -1.09 -33.70 -21.59
CA MET A 1 0.18 -33.94 -22.33
C MET A 1 1.30 -33.35 -21.51
N ILE A 2 2.17 -34.21 -20.99
CA ILE A 2 3.35 -33.83 -20.22
C ILE A 2 4.33 -33.17 -21.21
N SER A 3 4.84 -31.98 -20.89
CA SER A 3 5.78 -31.26 -21.78
C SER A 3 7.06 -32.10 -21.96
N PRO A 4 7.61 -32.27 -23.18
CA PRO A 4 8.77 -33.16 -23.44
C PRO A 4 10.11 -32.68 -22.86
N LEU A 5 10.12 -31.62 -22.04
CA LEU A 5 11.33 -30.85 -21.72
C LEU A 5 12.09 -31.29 -20.46
N LEU A 6 11.74 -32.41 -19.82
CA LEU A 6 12.33 -32.75 -18.53
C LEU A 6 12.69 -34.25 -18.46
N TYR A 7 13.73 -34.64 -19.20
CA TYR A 7 14.57 -35.81 -18.85
C TYR A 7 15.83 -35.27 -18.16
N ASN A 8 16.28 -35.94 -17.07
CA ASN A 8 17.46 -35.63 -16.26
C ASN A 8 18.47 -34.72 -16.99
N VAL A 9 18.37 -33.42 -16.70
CA VAL A 9 19.11 -32.38 -17.43
C VAL A 9 20.59 -32.57 -17.13
N ASN A 10 21.37 -32.95 -18.14
CA ASN A 10 22.82 -33.10 -17.99
C ASN A 10 23.44 -31.72 -17.78
N PHE A 11 24.03 -31.51 -16.60
CA PHE A 11 24.65 -30.26 -16.18
C PHE A 11 25.71 -29.75 -17.17
N GLU A 12 26.64 -30.63 -17.58
CA GLU A 12 27.75 -30.24 -18.46
C GLU A 12 27.26 -29.83 -19.86
N GLN A 13 26.14 -30.38 -20.32
CA GLN A 13 25.59 -30.09 -21.65
C GLN A 13 24.75 -28.81 -21.70
N ASN A 14 24.25 -28.34 -20.55
CA ASN A 14 23.36 -27.19 -20.49
C ASN A 14 24.00 -25.98 -19.81
N TYR A 15 25.23 -26.05 -19.28
CA TYR A 15 25.92 -24.86 -18.76
C TYR A 15 26.48 -23.99 -19.89
N PRO A 16 26.38 -22.64 -19.82
CA PRO A 16 25.69 -21.84 -18.81
C PRO A 16 24.19 -21.57 -19.13
N ASP A 17 23.71 -22.01 -20.29
CA ASP A 17 22.41 -21.61 -20.85
C ASP A 17 21.18 -22.37 -20.30
N GLY A 18 21.39 -23.25 -19.32
CA GLY A 18 20.38 -24.07 -18.67
C GLY A 18 19.41 -23.21 -17.87
N GLY A 19 18.11 -23.49 -17.98
CA GLY A 19 17.06 -22.60 -17.46
C GLY A 19 16.72 -22.71 -15.97
N ILE A 20 17.38 -23.59 -15.21
CA ILE A 20 17.15 -23.80 -13.77
C ILE A 20 18.52 -23.69 -13.11
N TRP A 21 18.64 -22.98 -11.98
CA TRP A 21 19.86 -22.83 -11.15
C TRP A 21 19.42 -22.53 -9.70
N PRO A 22 20.13 -23.02 -8.67
CA PRO A 22 21.39 -23.78 -8.69
C PRO A 22 21.20 -25.28 -9.01
N GLN A 23 22.31 -26.04 -9.11
CA GLN A 23 22.32 -27.45 -9.55
C GLN A 23 21.42 -28.35 -8.68
N GLU A 24 21.27 -28.03 -7.40
CA GLU A 24 20.44 -28.75 -6.44
C GLU A 24 18.94 -28.71 -6.79
N LEU A 25 18.53 -27.83 -7.72
CA LEU A 25 17.18 -27.79 -8.26
C LEU A 25 17.00 -28.63 -9.54
N PHE A 26 18.05 -29.29 -10.05
CA PHE A 26 18.04 -30.03 -11.33
C PHE A 26 17.45 -31.43 -11.16
N ASP A 27 16.27 -31.48 -10.56
CA ASP A 27 15.54 -32.71 -10.30
C ASP A 27 14.07 -32.51 -10.71
N LEU A 28 13.44 -33.58 -11.21
CA LEU A 28 12.02 -33.56 -11.55
C LEU A 28 11.12 -33.35 -10.34
N ASP A 29 11.55 -33.84 -9.17
CA ASP A 29 10.82 -33.72 -7.91
C ASP A 29 10.91 -32.30 -7.32
N THR A 30 11.75 -31.43 -7.88
CA THR A 30 11.71 -29.97 -7.67
C THR A 30 10.37 -29.38 -8.09
N PHE A 31 9.67 -29.98 -9.04
CA PHE A 31 8.41 -29.45 -9.59
C PHE A 31 7.21 -30.31 -9.18
N THR A 32 6.05 -29.68 -8.94
CA THR A 32 4.83 -30.42 -8.54
C THR A 32 4.29 -31.31 -9.65
N ARG A 33 4.49 -30.92 -10.92
CA ARG A 33 4.05 -31.64 -12.12
C ARG A 33 2.53 -31.84 -12.18
N LYS A 34 1.74 -30.91 -11.62
CA LYS A 34 0.26 -30.98 -11.54
C LYS A 34 -0.48 -30.34 -12.72
N GLY A 35 0.24 -29.75 -13.67
CA GLY A 35 -0.35 -29.04 -14.81
C GLY A 35 -0.72 -27.60 -14.46
N TYR A 36 -1.36 -26.91 -15.39
CA TYR A 36 -1.68 -25.48 -15.29
C TYR A 36 -2.86 -25.19 -14.37
N ILE A 37 -2.80 -24.05 -13.67
CA ILE A 37 -3.96 -23.46 -13.00
C ILE A 37 -5.00 -23.09 -14.07
N ARG A 38 -6.21 -23.64 -13.97
CA ARG A 38 -7.38 -23.31 -14.80
C ARG A 38 -8.42 -22.53 -14.01
N ASP A 39 -8.54 -22.83 -12.72
CA ASP A 39 -9.38 -22.11 -11.78
C ASP A 39 -8.51 -21.48 -10.68
N TRP A 40 -8.51 -20.14 -10.64
CA TRP A 40 -7.68 -19.34 -9.73
C TRP A 40 -8.22 -19.25 -8.30
N ASP A 41 -9.39 -19.82 -8.05
CA ASP A 41 -10.05 -19.87 -6.74
C ASP A 41 -10.27 -21.30 -6.22
N ASN A 42 -9.89 -22.32 -6.99
CA ASN A 42 -9.96 -23.73 -6.61
C ASN A 42 -8.69 -24.18 -5.84
N ASP A 43 -8.83 -24.53 -4.55
CA ASP A 43 -7.76 -25.16 -3.75
C ASP A 43 -7.86 -26.70 -3.90
N PRO A 44 -6.76 -27.42 -4.14
CA PRO A 44 -5.37 -26.97 -4.11
C PRO A 44 -4.81 -26.51 -5.47
N GLU A 45 -5.64 -26.43 -6.52
CA GLU A 45 -5.18 -26.16 -7.89
C GLU A 45 -4.39 -24.85 -8.00
N PHE A 46 -4.88 -23.74 -7.45
CA PHE A 46 -4.13 -22.48 -7.50
C PHE A 46 -2.83 -22.51 -6.71
N ARG A 47 -2.59 -23.49 -5.82
CA ARG A 47 -1.33 -23.63 -5.06
C ARG A 47 -0.35 -24.60 -5.71
N GLU A 48 -0.86 -25.69 -6.25
CA GLU A 48 -0.03 -26.78 -6.76
C GLU A 48 0.18 -26.73 -8.28
N GLY A 49 -0.65 -25.96 -9.00
CA GLY A 49 -0.58 -25.82 -10.44
C GLY A 49 0.48 -24.82 -10.92
N ASP A 50 0.91 -24.99 -12.17
CA ASP A 50 1.79 -24.07 -12.90
C ASP A 50 1.08 -22.72 -13.10
N PHE A 51 1.74 -21.63 -12.68
CA PHE A 51 1.27 -20.26 -12.86
C PHE A 51 1.55 -19.84 -14.31
N LEU A 52 0.54 -19.94 -15.17
CA LEU A 52 0.70 -19.70 -16.61
C LEU A 52 1.85 -20.57 -17.18
N SER A 53 2.88 -19.97 -17.78
CA SER A 53 4.05 -20.70 -18.28
C SER A 53 5.06 -21.09 -17.20
N LEU A 54 4.95 -20.54 -15.98
CA LEU A 54 5.91 -20.71 -14.90
C LEU A 54 5.69 -22.05 -14.18
N LYS A 55 6.76 -22.82 -14.02
CA LYS A 55 6.70 -24.15 -13.39
C LYS A 55 6.61 -24.04 -11.88
N ASN A 56 5.63 -24.73 -11.29
CA ASN A 56 5.40 -24.70 -9.86
C ASN A 56 6.46 -25.53 -9.11
N ILE A 57 7.19 -24.88 -8.19
CA ILE A 57 8.18 -25.53 -7.34
C ILE A 57 7.45 -26.29 -6.24
N ASN A 58 7.72 -27.59 -6.13
CA ASN A 58 7.29 -28.42 -5.04
C ASN A 58 7.93 -27.93 -3.73
N THR A 59 7.15 -27.24 -2.90
CA THR A 59 7.66 -26.68 -1.63
C THR A 59 7.66 -27.68 -0.48
N GLY A 60 6.96 -28.81 -0.62
CA GLY A 60 6.78 -29.80 0.43
C GLY A 60 5.31 -30.18 0.60
N GLN A 61 5.01 -30.88 1.68
CA GLN A 61 3.70 -31.50 1.89
C GLN A 61 3.28 -31.51 3.36
N GLY A 62 1.99 -31.76 3.59
CA GLY A 62 1.40 -31.85 4.93
C GLY A 62 0.67 -30.58 5.36
N LYS A 63 -0.05 -30.69 6.49
CA LYS A 63 -0.78 -29.57 7.09
C LYS A 63 0.17 -28.68 7.88
N LEU A 64 -0.26 -27.45 8.15
CA LEU A 64 0.53 -26.43 8.87
C LEU A 64 1.33 -27.01 10.05
N ASN A 65 0.70 -27.70 11.00
CA ASN A 65 1.36 -28.21 12.22
C ASN A 65 2.37 -29.35 11.99
N ASN A 66 2.26 -30.11 10.90
CA ASN A 66 3.12 -31.26 10.59
C ASN A 66 3.72 -31.11 9.18
N TYR A 67 4.00 -29.88 8.77
CA TYR A 67 4.49 -29.58 7.44
C TYR A 67 5.93 -30.09 7.26
N GLN A 68 6.19 -30.74 6.11
CA GLN A 68 7.49 -31.24 5.73
C GLN A 68 7.98 -30.50 4.49
N ALA A 69 9.00 -29.66 4.66
CA ALA A 69 9.63 -28.93 3.58
C ALA A 69 10.38 -29.88 2.62
N SER A 70 10.23 -29.66 1.32
CA SER A 70 10.98 -30.38 0.29
C SER A 70 12.46 -29.95 0.29
N THR A 71 13.30 -30.72 -0.41
CA THR A 71 14.68 -30.31 -0.71
C THR A 71 14.69 -29.00 -1.51
N ALA A 72 13.80 -28.85 -2.49
CA ALA A 72 13.70 -27.65 -3.29
C ALA A 72 13.39 -26.38 -2.46
N LEU A 73 12.46 -26.43 -1.49
CA LEU A 73 12.20 -25.29 -0.62
C LEU A 73 13.42 -24.92 0.22
N LYS A 74 14.15 -25.92 0.75
CA LYS A 74 15.37 -25.69 1.55
C LYS A 74 16.47 -25.04 0.70
N THR A 75 16.72 -25.57 -0.50
CA THR A 75 17.66 -24.98 -1.45
C THR A 75 17.28 -23.54 -1.80
N MET A 76 16.00 -23.27 -2.06
CA MET A 76 15.53 -21.90 -2.31
C MET A 76 15.80 -21.00 -1.11
N ILE A 77 15.48 -21.45 0.11
CA ILE A 77 15.76 -20.71 1.35
C ILE A 77 17.26 -20.37 1.45
N ASP A 78 18.15 -21.30 1.11
CA ASP A 78 19.60 -21.03 1.13
C ASP A 78 20.01 -19.95 0.12
N CYS A 79 19.39 -19.91 -1.07
CA CYS A 79 19.56 -18.79 -2.01
C CYS A 79 19.10 -17.45 -1.41
N TYR A 80 17.97 -17.43 -0.68
CA TYR A 80 17.52 -16.22 0.00
C TYR A 80 18.48 -15.81 1.14
N LYS A 81 18.97 -16.77 1.93
CA LYS A 81 19.97 -16.54 3.00
C LYS A 81 21.27 -15.97 2.43
N TYR A 82 21.72 -16.45 1.27
CA TYR A 82 22.86 -15.88 0.54
C TYR A 82 22.65 -14.39 0.24
N TRP A 83 21.48 -13.99 -0.25
CA TRP A 83 21.23 -12.58 -0.54
C TRP A 83 21.22 -11.70 0.71
N ILE A 84 20.74 -12.23 1.84
CA ILE A 84 20.82 -11.51 3.13
C ILE A 84 22.27 -11.21 3.49
N THR A 85 23.18 -12.19 3.37
CA THR A 85 24.59 -11.99 3.73
C THR A 85 25.36 -11.19 2.69
N TYR A 86 25.12 -11.45 1.40
CA TYR A 86 25.84 -10.83 0.30
C TYR A 86 25.53 -9.34 0.17
N ALA A 87 24.25 -8.96 0.30
CA ALA A 87 23.77 -7.60 0.06
C ALA A 87 23.28 -6.89 1.34
N ASP A 88 23.46 -7.50 2.52
CA ASP A 88 23.02 -6.98 3.82
C ASP A 88 21.53 -6.61 3.87
N LEU A 89 20.67 -7.40 3.22
CA LEU A 89 19.24 -7.08 3.08
C LEU A 89 18.55 -6.94 4.45
N ASP A 90 17.52 -6.08 4.52
CA ASP A 90 16.72 -5.84 5.72
C ASP A 90 15.35 -6.54 5.70
N GLY A 91 14.98 -7.11 4.55
CA GLY A 91 13.66 -7.70 4.35
C GLY A 91 13.45 -8.24 2.95
N PHE A 92 12.28 -8.86 2.76
CA PHE A 92 11.81 -9.34 1.46
C PHE A 92 10.35 -8.96 1.22
N ARG A 93 10.02 -8.63 -0.04
CA ARG A 93 8.66 -8.75 -0.55
C ARG A 93 8.54 -10.13 -1.19
N LEU A 94 7.82 -11.02 -0.53
CA LEU A 94 7.55 -12.37 -0.98
C LEU A 94 6.39 -12.35 -1.99
N ASP A 95 6.73 -12.68 -3.22
CA ASP A 95 5.80 -12.78 -4.35
C ASP A 95 4.77 -13.91 -4.14
N THR A 96 3.58 -13.72 -4.70
CA THR A 96 2.58 -14.77 -4.94
C THR A 96 2.25 -15.70 -3.75
N VAL A 97 2.17 -15.17 -2.53
CA VAL A 97 1.94 -15.98 -1.31
C VAL A 97 0.63 -16.78 -1.36
N LYS A 98 -0.42 -16.32 -2.08
CA LYS A 98 -1.66 -17.11 -2.30
C LYS A 98 -1.35 -18.47 -2.93
N HIS A 99 -0.31 -18.55 -3.77
CA HIS A 99 0.12 -19.75 -4.49
C HIS A 99 1.05 -20.66 -3.67
N LEU A 100 1.33 -20.32 -2.41
CA LEU A 100 2.08 -21.17 -1.49
C LEU A 100 1.14 -21.80 -0.46
N SER A 101 1.46 -23.01 -0.01
CA SER A 101 0.80 -23.56 1.17
C SER A 101 1.18 -22.74 2.42
N PRO A 102 0.28 -22.52 3.38
CA PRO A 102 0.62 -21.84 4.63
C PRO A 102 1.79 -22.52 5.39
N GLY A 103 1.92 -23.85 5.26
CA GLY A 103 3.06 -24.60 5.81
C GLY A 103 4.39 -24.16 5.20
N ALA A 104 4.47 -24.06 3.87
CA ALA A 104 5.65 -23.58 3.16
C ALA A 104 6.01 -22.16 3.58
N THR A 105 5.04 -21.25 3.58
CA THR A 105 5.23 -19.84 3.94
C THR A 105 5.71 -19.68 5.38
N ARG A 106 5.15 -20.46 6.32
CA ARG A 106 5.59 -20.46 7.72
C ARG A 106 7.02 -20.97 7.86
N TYR A 107 7.34 -22.08 7.19
CA TYR A 107 8.68 -22.68 7.21
C TYR A 107 9.72 -21.67 6.68
N PHE A 108 9.47 -21.09 5.50
CA PHE A 108 10.31 -20.06 4.90
C PHE A 108 10.50 -18.86 5.86
N THR A 109 9.41 -18.31 6.37
CA THR A 109 9.47 -17.11 7.23
C THR A 109 10.25 -17.36 8.52
N THR A 110 10.10 -18.55 9.11
CA THR A 110 10.82 -18.95 10.32
C THR A 110 12.31 -19.06 10.04
N GLU A 111 12.70 -19.85 9.04
CA GLU A 111 14.10 -20.08 8.65
C GLU A 111 14.84 -18.78 8.30
N ILE A 112 14.20 -17.89 7.54
CA ILE A 112 14.78 -16.60 7.16
C ILE A 112 14.97 -15.69 8.37
N LYS A 113 13.98 -15.62 9.27
CA LYS A 113 14.07 -14.77 10.46
C LYS A 113 15.08 -15.29 11.48
N GLU A 114 15.11 -16.60 11.72
CA GLU A 114 16.12 -17.22 12.60
C GLU A 114 17.53 -17.00 12.06
N PHE A 115 17.74 -17.21 10.75
CA PHE A 115 19.02 -16.91 10.13
C PHE A 115 19.38 -15.42 10.21
N ALA A 116 18.46 -14.51 9.95
CA ALA A 116 18.70 -13.09 10.10
C ALA A 116 19.06 -12.71 11.56
N GLN A 117 18.47 -13.38 12.55
CA GLN A 117 18.83 -13.20 13.96
C GLN A 117 20.26 -13.63 14.27
N THR A 118 20.79 -14.69 13.65
CA THR A 118 22.20 -15.08 13.83
C THR A 118 23.17 -14.01 13.32
N LEU A 119 22.72 -13.19 12.38
CA LEU A 119 23.43 -12.01 11.86
C LEU A 119 23.15 -10.72 12.65
N GLY A 120 22.38 -10.79 13.75
CA GLY A 120 22.01 -9.64 14.57
C GLY A 120 20.83 -8.80 14.05
N LYS A 121 20.19 -9.17 12.93
CA LYS A 121 19.03 -8.48 12.36
C LYS A 121 17.74 -8.89 13.08
N LYS A 122 17.41 -8.19 14.17
CA LYS A 122 16.24 -8.50 15.03
C LYS A 122 14.87 -8.24 14.40
N ASN A 123 14.82 -7.42 13.35
CA ASN A 123 13.57 -6.95 12.73
C ASN A 123 13.51 -7.24 11.23
N PHE A 124 14.12 -8.34 10.76
CA PHE A 124 14.08 -8.70 9.34
C PHE A 124 12.63 -8.80 8.84
N PHE A 125 12.27 -7.95 7.88
CA PHE A 125 10.87 -7.65 7.58
C PHE A 125 10.40 -8.36 6.31
N ILE A 126 9.43 -9.27 6.43
CA ILE A 126 8.91 -10.04 5.30
C ILE A 126 7.47 -9.61 5.01
N ILE A 127 7.26 -9.12 3.79
CA ILE A 127 5.97 -8.63 3.28
C ILE A 127 5.44 -9.66 2.29
N GLY A 128 4.23 -10.17 2.49
CA GLY A 128 3.60 -11.09 1.55
C GLY A 128 2.71 -10.37 0.52
N GLU A 129 2.85 -10.72 -0.75
CA GLU A 129 1.82 -10.46 -1.74
C GLU A 129 0.67 -11.47 -1.60
N ILE A 130 -0.46 -11.04 -1.04
CA ILE A 130 -1.60 -11.94 -0.77
C ILE A 130 -2.87 -11.40 -1.45
N THR A 131 -3.26 -12.07 -2.54
CA THR A 131 -4.57 -11.89 -3.18
C THR A 131 -5.64 -12.69 -2.43
N GLY A 132 -6.92 -12.35 -2.63
CA GLY A 132 -8.05 -13.04 -1.97
C GLY A 132 -8.68 -12.28 -0.80
N GLY A 133 -8.37 -10.99 -0.64
CA GLY A 133 -9.00 -10.11 0.35
C GLY A 133 -8.25 -9.97 1.68
N MET A 134 -8.64 -8.96 2.46
CA MET A 134 -7.89 -8.53 3.65
C MET A 134 -7.98 -9.52 4.82
N GLU A 135 -9.16 -10.11 5.07
CA GLU A 135 -9.31 -11.12 6.13
C GLU A 135 -8.46 -12.36 5.86
N PHE A 136 -8.41 -12.79 4.59
CA PHE A 136 -7.52 -13.88 4.17
C PHE A 136 -6.04 -13.50 4.36
N ALA A 137 -5.63 -12.31 3.93
CA ALA A 137 -4.28 -11.82 4.11
C ALA A 137 -3.87 -11.75 5.59
N LYS A 138 -4.76 -11.26 6.45
CA LYS A 138 -4.56 -11.21 7.90
C LYS A 138 -4.37 -12.61 8.50
N MET A 139 -5.27 -13.53 8.18
CA MET A 139 -5.18 -14.92 8.62
C MET A 139 -3.84 -15.55 8.20
N ILE A 140 -3.41 -15.36 6.96
CA ILE A 140 -2.14 -15.89 6.46
C ILE A 140 -0.96 -15.27 7.22
N CYS A 141 -0.93 -13.95 7.44
CA CYS A 141 0.13 -13.32 8.23
C CYS A 141 0.21 -13.90 9.66
N GLU A 142 -0.93 -14.04 10.34
CA GLU A 142 -1.01 -14.60 11.70
C GLU A 142 -0.52 -16.05 11.76
N GLN A 143 -0.86 -16.87 10.77
CA GLN A 143 -0.48 -18.29 10.73
C GLN A 143 0.97 -18.54 10.33
N THR A 144 1.56 -17.64 9.54
CA THR A 144 2.86 -17.88 8.89
C THR A 144 3.99 -17.06 9.48
N GLY A 145 3.68 -16.03 10.27
CA GLY A 145 4.68 -15.14 10.85
C GLY A 145 5.18 -14.06 9.88
N LEU A 146 4.56 -13.88 8.71
CA LEU A 146 4.83 -12.72 7.85
C LEU A 146 4.59 -11.42 8.62
N ASN A 147 5.43 -10.41 8.39
CA ASN A 147 5.30 -9.13 9.09
C ASN A 147 4.12 -8.32 8.54
N ALA A 148 3.91 -8.32 7.23
CA ALA A 148 2.88 -7.52 6.60
C ALA A 148 2.34 -8.18 5.34
N ALA A 149 1.16 -7.73 4.90
CA ALA A 149 0.60 -8.00 3.59
C ALA A 149 0.66 -6.75 2.72
N LEU A 150 0.86 -6.94 1.41
CA LEU A 150 0.62 -5.89 0.44
C LEU A 150 -0.88 -5.60 0.35
N GLY A 151 -1.27 -4.34 0.46
CA GLY A 151 -2.64 -3.88 0.28
C GLY A 151 -3.07 -3.88 -1.19
N ILE A 152 -2.82 -4.94 -1.96
CA ILE A 152 -3.04 -5.00 -3.42
C ILE A 152 -4.50 -5.26 -3.82
N ASN A 153 -5.38 -5.55 -2.86
CA ASN A 153 -6.79 -5.82 -3.10
C ASN A 153 -7.57 -4.50 -3.27
N LYS A 154 -8.40 -4.09 -2.29
CA LYS A 154 -9.27 -2.90 -2.40
C LYS A 154 -8.61 -1.57 -2.03
N ILE A 155 -7.49 -1.59 -1.32
CA ILE A 155 -6.81 -0.38 -0.86
C ILE A 155 -6.42 0.55 -2.02
N PRO A 156 -5.84 0.07 -3.14
CA PRO A 156 -5.36 0.97 -4.18
C PRO A 156 -6.52 1.61 -4.93
N GLU A 157 -7.54 0.81 -5.29
CA GLU A 157 -8.78 1.27 -5.89
C GLU A 157 -9.47 2.34 -5.03
N ASN A 158 -9.67 2.06 -3.74
CA ASN A 158 -10.38 2.97 -2.85
C ASN A 158 -9.58 4.24 -2.58
N LEU A 159 -8.26 4.14 -2.36
CA LEU A 159 -7.40 5.31 -2.15
C LEU A 159 -7.39 6.20 -3.40
N GLU A 160 -7.15 5.60 -4.58
CA GLU A 160 -7.14 6.29 -5.86
C GLU A 160 -8.48 7.02 -6.09
N ASN A 161 -9.60 6.29 -5.99
CA ASN A 161 -10.91 6.86 -6.29
C ASN A 161 -11.38 7.86 -5.24
N VAL A 162 -11.02 7.72 -3.96
CA VAL A 162 -11.28 8.75 -2.95
C VAL A 162 -10.45 10.00 -3.22
N ALA A 163 -9.16 9.86 -3.56
CA ALA A 163 -8.31 11.00 -3.89
C ALA A 163 -8.79 11.75 -5.16
N LYS A 164 -9.32 11.00 -6.14
CA LYS A 164 -9.99 11.55 -7.32
C LYS A 164 -11.38 12.11 -7.00
N GLY A 165 -11.95 11.79 -5.84
CA GLY A 165 -13.32 12.12 -5.46
C GLY A 165 -14.38 11.28 -6.20
N TYR A 166 -14.02 10.22 -6.93
CA TYR A 166 -15.03 9.34 -7.52
C TYR A 166 -15.76 8.48 -6.49
N TYR A 167 -15.12 8.19 -5.35
CA TYR A 167 -15.74 7.50 -4.21
C TYR A 167 -15.87 8.41 -3.00
N SER A 168 -16.87 8.13 -2.16
CA SER A 168 -17.01 8.73 -0.83
C SER A 168 -15.83 8.35 0.07
N ALA A 169 -15.47 9.22 1.01
CA ALA A 169 -14.31 8.99 1.87
C ALA A 169 -14.40 7.66 2.63
N GLU A 170 -15.60 7.29 3.10
CA GLU A 170 -15.84 6.05 3.83
C GLU A 170 -15.38 4.78 3.11
N ASN A 171 -15.45 4.72 1.77
CA ASN A 171 -14.98 3.55 1.00
C ASN A 171 -13.52 3.20 1.33
N TYR A 172 -12.67 4.20 1.55
CA TYR A 172 -11.28 4.00 1.91
C TYR A 172 -11.06 3.93 3.43
N PHE A 173 -11.64 4.87 4.17
CA PHE A 173 -11.39 4.98 5.61
C PHE A 173 -11.95 3.81 6.41
N SER A 174 -13.07 3.22 5.97
CA SER A 174 -13.67 2.05 6.62
C SER A 174 -12.76 0.81 6.60
N ILE A 175 -11.81 0.72 5.67
CA ILE A 175 -10.84 -0.38 5.60
C ILE A 175 -10.01 -0.46 6.88
N PHE A 176 -9.73 0.68 7.51
CA PHE A 176 -8.89 0.77 8.72
C PHE A 176 -9.72 0.78 10.01
N THR A 177 -11.04 0.86 9.90
CA THR A 177 -11.96 0.91 11.04
C THR A 177 -12.85 -0.32 11.05
N ASN A 178 -12.35 -1.41 11.64
CA ASN A 178 -13.17 -2.58 11.92
C ASN A 178 -14.01 -2.34 13.20
N SER A 179 -14.96 -1.41 13.17
CA SER A 179 -15.92 -1.26 14.27
C SER A 179 -17.05 -2.26 14.09
N ASN A 180 -17.00 -3.32 14.88
CA ASN A 180 -18.03 -3.61 15.86
C ASN A 180 -17.32 -4.35 17.01
N VAL A 181 -17.29 -3.72 18.18
CA VAL A 181 -16.52 -4.09 19.38
C VAL A 181 -15.05 -3.66 19.32
N LEU A 182 -14.72 -2.74 20.23
CA LEU A 182 -13.38 -2.39 20.72
C LEU A 182 -12.67 -3.62 21.33
N SER A 183 -12.51 -4.71 20.57
CA SER A 183 -11.50 -5.71 20.90
C SER A 183 -10.15 -5.06 20.63
N GLU A 184 -9.43 -4.75 21.71
CA GLU A 184 -8.06 -4.23 21.67
C GLU A 184 -7.24 -4.95 20.58
N GLY A 185 -6.57 -4.17 19.72
CA GLY A 185 -5.58 -4.70 18.76
C GLY A 185 -5.97 -4.73 17.28
N LYS A 186 -7.25 -4.55 16.89
CA LYS A 186 -7.63 -4.62 15.46
C LYS A 186 -7.15 -3.44 14.60
N HIS A 187 -7.17 -2.20 15.12
CA HIS A 187 -6.56 -1.05 14.43
C HIS A 187 -5.03 -1.16 14.37
N GLN A 188 -4.40 -1.77 15.39
CA GLN A 188 -2.94 -1.92 15.46
C GLN A 188 -2.39 -2.78 14.33
N TRP A 189 -3.18 -3.77 13.85
CA TRP A 189 -2.76 -4.63 12.75
C TRP A 189 -2.48 -3.81 11.47
N TYR A 190 -3.36 -2.88 11.10
CA TYR A 190 -3.15 -2.09 9.88
C TYR A 190 -1.86 -1.26 9.91
N HIS A 191 -1.54 -0.61 11.04
CA HIS A 191 -0.40 0.31 11.15
C HIS A 191 0.96 -0.33 10.83
N LYS A 192 1.15 -1.60 11.17
CA LYS A 192 2.46 -2.29 11.04
C LYS A 192 2.43 -3.46 10.06
N ASN A 193 1.23 -3.95 9.73
CA ASN A 193 1.08 -5.20 8.98
C ASN A 193 0.44 -5.00 7.61
N VAL A 194 0.16 -3.76 7.17
CA VAL A 194 -0.38 -3.49 5.83
C VAL A 194 0.45 -2.45 5.10
N ILE A 195 0.92 -2.81 3.91
CA ILE A 195 1.54 -1.86 2.98
C ILE A 195 0.43 -1.20 2.15
N THR A 196 0.34 0.13 2.18
CA THR A 196 -0.63 0.90 1.41
C THR A 196 0.01 1.46 0.15
N MET A 197 -0.76 1.51 -0.93
CA MET A 197 -0.39 2.10 -2.21
C MET A 197 -1.66 2.44 -2.98
N PHE A 198 -1.55 3.22 -4.05
CA PHE A 198 -2.64 3.51 -4.98
C PHE A 198 -2.30 3.13 -6.43
N ASP A 199 -1.05 2.74 -6.67
CA ASP A 199 -0.57 2.12 -7.89
C ASP A 199 0.59 1.18 -7.56
N ASP A 200 0.82 0.21 -8.45
CA ASP A 200 2.01 -0.64 -8.45
C ASP A 200 2.27 -1.15 -9.89
N HIS A 201 3.22 -2.08 -10.02
CA HIS A 201 3.66 -2.65 -11.31
C HIS A 201 2.68 -3.62 -11.98
N ASP A 202 1.66 -4.09 -11.28
CA ASP A 202 0.72 -5.12 -11.76
C ASP A 202 -0.72 -4.63 -11.72
N MET A 203 -1.07 -3.67 -10.86
CA MET A 203 -2.41 -3.16 -10.61
C MET A 203 -3.44 -4.28 -10.66
N VAL A 204 -3.27 -5.31 -9.82
CA VAL A 204 -4.06 -6.56 -9.90
C VAL A 204 -5.58 -6.33 -9.75
N TYR A 205 -5.98 -5.22 -9.15
CA TYR A 205 -7.37 -4.75 -9.06
C TYR A 205 -7.94 -4.25 -10.40
N GLN A 206 -7.08 -3.84 -11.34
CA GLN A 206 -7.39 -3.37 -12.70
C GLN A 206 -6.85 -4.35 -13.75
N GLN A 207 -7.50 -5.50 -13.96
CA GLN A 207 -6.95 -6.52 -14.86
C GLN A 207 -7.09 -6.20 -16.35
N GLN A 208 -8.20 -5.58 -16.76
CA GLN A 208 -8.51 -5.37 -18.19
C GLN A 208 -7.83 -4.14 -18.79
N TYR A 209 -7.76 -3.06 -18.01
CA TYR A 209 -7.15 -1.81 -18.40
C TYR A 209 -6.48 -1.19 -17.18
N LYS A 210 -5.15 -1.13 -17.24
CA LYS A 210 -4.29 -0.63 -16.17
C LYS A 210 -3.97 0.82 -16.45
N ALA A 211 -4.05 1.65 -15.43
CA ALA A 211 -3.78 3.07 -15.55
C ALA A 211 -3.13 3.60 -14.28
N ARG A 212 -1.96 4.25 -14.43
CA ARG A 212 -1.40 5.06 -13.34
C ARG A 212 -2.37 6.17 -12.96
N PHE A 213 -2.25 6.68 -11.74
CA PHE A 213 -3.11 7.74 -11.24
C PHE A 213 -3.22 8.92 -12.22
N ALA A 214 -2.08 9.39 -12.76
CA ALA A 214 -1.98 10.55 -13.65
C ALA A 214 -2.39 10.27 -15.12
N ALA A 215 -2.78 9.04 -15.45
CA ALA A 215 -3.34 8.71 -16.75
C ALA A 215 -4.74 9.34 -16.93
N ASP A 216 -5.54 9.45 -15.85
CA ASP A 216 -6.81 10.20 -15.88
C ASP A 216 -6.53 11.71 -15.90
N LYS A 217 -6.53 12.30 -17.10
CA LYS A 217 -6.24 13.73 -17.29
C LYS A 217 -7.24 14.66 -16.59
N LYS A 218 -8.45 14.20 -16.26
CA LYS A 218 -9.43 15.03 -15.54
C LYS A 218 -9.04 15.23 -14.09
N THR A 219 -8.37 14.24 -13.48
CA THR A 219 -8.09 14.22 -12.04
C THR A 219 -6.61 14.10 -11.71
N ALA A 220 -5.71 14.03 -12.69
CA ALA A 220 -4.25 13.95 -12.51
C ALA A 220 -3.69 15.06 -11.61
N LEU A 221 -4.31 16.24 -11.60
CA LEU A 221 -3.94 17.37 -10.73
C LEU A 221 -4.12 17.06 -9.23
N LEU A 222 -4.87 16.03 -8.87
CA LEU A 222 -5.10 15.55 -7.50
C LEU A 222 -4.09 14.50 -7.06
N LEU A 223 -3.05 14.20 -7.86
CA LEU A 223 -2.03 13.22 -7.49
C LEU A 223 -1.39 13.52 -6.13
N LYS A 224 -1.17 14.80 -5.81
CA LYS A 224 -0.67 15.24 -4.50
C LYS A 224 -1.63 14.90 -3.36
N ASN A 225 -2.94 14.86 -3.59
CA ASN A 225 -3.92 14.40 -2.60
C ASN A 225 -3.81 12.87 -2.39
N ALA A 226 -3.61 12.09 -3.44
CA ALA A 226 -3.40 10.64 -3.32
C ALA A 226 -2.11 10.32 -2.53
N ILE A 227 -1.01 11.03 -2.82
CA ILE A 227 0.24 10.92 -2.06
C ILE A 227 0.02 11.30 -0.60
N PHE A 228 -0.70 12.41 -0.34
CA PHE A 228 -1.01 12.89 1.00
C PHE A 228 -1.86 11.89 1.79
N LEU A 229 -2.90 11.31 1.19
CA LEU A 229 -3.69 10.23 1.78
C LEU A 229 -2.78 9.04 2.11
N ASN A 230 -2.05 8.50 1.13
CA ASN A 230 -1.17 7.35 1.34
C ASN A 230 -0.15 7.60 2.47
N PHE A 231 0.40 8.80 2.56
CA PHE A 231 1.39 9.15 3.58
C PHE A 231 0.82 9.35 4.97
N PHE A 232 -0.45 9.71 5.12
CA PHE A 232 -0.97 10.13 6.42
C PHE A 232 -2.23 9.39 6.89
N THR A 233 -2.62 8.34 6.18
CA THR A 233 -3.50 7.31 6.72
C THR A 233 -2.72 6.16 7.39
N ALA A 234 -3.45 5.25 8.02
CA ALA A 234 -2.92 4.06 8.66
C ALA A 234 -2.28 3.10 7.64
N GLY A 235 -1.21 2.43 8.05
CA GLY A 235 -0.42 1.54 7.20
C GLY A 235 0.99 2.05 6.93
N ILE A 236 1.71 1.27 6.12
CA ILE A 236 3.07 1.56 5.67
C ILE A 236 3.00 2.00 4.21
N PRO A 237 3.17 3.30 3.91
CA PRO A 237 3.08 3.78 2.53
C PRO A 237 4.21 3.21 1.67
N CYS A 238 3.82 2.62 0.56
CA CYS A 238 4.68 2.31 -0.58
C CYS A 238 4.30 3.23 -1.74
N VAL A 239 5.31 3.73 -2.45
CA VAL A 239 5.14 4.58 -3.63
C VAL A 239 5.81 3.87 -4.79
N TYR A 240 5.05 3.64 -5.86
CA TYR A 240 5.59 3.08 -7.08
C TYR A 240 6.43 4.12 -7.82
N TYR A 241 7.56 3.70 -8.41
CA TYR A 241 8.49 4.63 -9.04
C TYR A 241 7.84 5.42 -10.18
N GLY A 242 8.29 6.65 -10.38
CA GLY A 242 7.77 7.56 -11.39
C GLY A 242 6.51 8.33 -10.94
N THR A 243 5.87 7.92 -9.84
CA THR A 243 4.77 8.69 -9.23
C THR A 243 5.23 10.09 -8.81
N GLU A 244 6.45 10.22 -8.31
CA GLU A 244 7.09 11.50 -7.97
C GLU A 244 7.38 12.40 -9.18
N GLN A 245 7.26 11.85 -10.39
CA GLN A 245 7.40 12.54 -11.67
C GLN A 245 6.08 12.67 -12.42
N GLY A 246 5.00 12.12 -11.88
CA GLY A 246 3.66 12.14 -12.49
C GLY A 246 3.50 11.22 -13.69
N PHE A 247 4.18 10.06 -13.70
CA PHE A 247 4.06 9.07 -14.77
C PHE A 247 2.59 8.73 -15.08
N ASP A 248 2.26 8.66 -16.37
CA ASP A 248 0.89 8.63 -16.87
C ASP A 248 0.55 7.40 -17.72
N GLY A 249 1.37 6.35 -17.63
CA GLY A 249 1.21 5.11 -18.37
C GLY A 249 -0.16 4.46 -18.16
N SER A 250 -0.70 3.94 -19.25
CA SER A 250 -1.93 3.16 -19.24
C SER A 250 -2.03 2.23 -20.45
N GLY A 251 -2.74 1.11 -20.29
CA GLY A 251 -2.97 0.15 -21.36
C GLY A 251 -3.50 -1.19 -20.86
N ASN A 252 -3.60 -2.15 -21.76
CA ASN A 252 -4.16 -3.50 -21.50
C ASN A 252 -3.12 -4.52 -21.03
N SER A 253 -1.96 -4.08 -20.53
CA SER A 253 -0.85 -4.94 -20.12
C SER A 253 0.07 -4.19 -19.16
N ASP A 254 0.70 -4.92 -18.23
CA ASP A 254 1.59 -4.36 -17.21
C ASP A 254 2.75 -3.55 -17.81
N LYS A 255 3.20 -3.90 -19.02
CA LYS A 255 4.27 -3.16 -19.70
C LYS A 255 3.97 -1.67 -19.86
N TYR A 256 2.69 -1.29 -19.97
CA TYR A 256 2.29 0.10 -20.19
C TYR A 256 2.30 0.97 -18.93
N ILE A 257 2.41 0.35 -17.75
CA ILE A 257 2.56 1.01 -16.44
C ILE A 257 3.98 0.82 -15.88
N ARG A 258 4.93 0.39 -16.72
CA ARG A 258 6.35 0.14 -16.38
C ARG A 258 7.27 1.01 -17.25
N GLU A 259 6.97 2.30 -17.36
CA GLU A 259 7.72 3.26 -18.16
C GLU A 259 9.15 3.48 -17.63
N ALA A 260 10.12 3.70 -18.50
CA ALA A 260 11.52 3.86 -18.12
C ALA A 260 11.78 5.19 -17.36
N MET A 261 12.41 5.09 -16.19
CA MET A 261 12.89 6.24 -15.39
C MET A 261 14.20 6.83 -15.92
N PHE A 262 15.13 5.97 -16.35
CA PHE A 262 16.50 6.34 -16.74
C PHE A 262 16.64 6.83 -18.20
N GLY A 263 15.56 6.75 -18.98
CA GLY A 263 15.59 6.92 -20.42
C GLY A 263 15.77 5.58 -21.15
N GLY A 264 14.82 5.27 -22.02
CA GLY A 264 14.81 4.10 -22.88
C GLY A 264 13.73 4.25 -23.97
N ASP A 265 13.44 3.17 -24.68
CA ASP A 265 12.50 3.20 -25.81
C ASP A 265 11.02 3.44 -25.41
N PHE A 266 10.70 3.22 -24.14
CA PHE A 266 9.37 3.42 -23.57
C PHE A 266 9.44 4.27 -22.31
N GLY A 267 9.42 5.60 -22.44
CA GLY A 267 9.38 6.55 -21.33
C GLY A 267 7.98 7.10 -21.06
N ALA A 268 7.80 7.73 -19.88
CA ALA A 268 6.56 8.41 -19.52
C ALA A 268 6.21 9.52 -20.52
N PHE A 269 4.93 9.91 -20.59
CA PHE A 269 4.43 10.92 -21.52
C PHE A 269 4.72 10.61 -22.99
N ARG A 270 4.80 9.31 -23.35
CA ARG A 270 5.08 8.82 -24.70
C ARG A 270 6.44 9.30 -25.23
N THR A 271 7.41 9.50 -24.34
CA THR A 271 8.76 9.94 -24.69
C THR A 271 9.69 8.74 -24.96
N ARG A 272 10.83 9.03 -25.60
CA ARG A 272 11.94 8.07 -25.78
C ARG A 272 13.24 8.73 -25.32
N ASN A 273 14.17 7.93 -24.78
CA ASN A 273 15.51 8.36 -24.37
C ASN A 273 15.53 9.56 -23.41
N ARG A 274 14.46 9.73 -22.62
CA ARG A 274 14.34 10.82 -21.64
C ARG A 274 14.47 10.29 -20.21
N SER A 275 15.37 10.88 -19.45
CA SER A 275 15.49 10.64 -18.00
C SER A 275 14.49 11.48 -17.22
N PHE A 276 13.98 10.92 -16.11
CA PHE A 276 13.02 11.56 -15.20
C PHE A 276 13.57 11.74 -13.78
N PHE A 277 14.90 11.73 -13.59
CA PHE A 277 15.53 12.05 -12.29
C PHE A 277 15.52 13.56 -11.97
N ASP A 278 14.34 14.18 -11.99
CA ASP A 278 14.18 15.60 -11.72
C ASP A 278 13.72 15.85 -10.28
N GLN A 279 14.67 16.26 -9.43
CA GLN A 279 14.35 16.64 -8.06
C GLN A 279 13.62 17.98 -7.97
N ASN A 280 13.62 18.83 -9.00
CA ASN A 280 12.87 20.09 -9.00
C ASN A 280 11.39 19.90 -9.36
N ASN A 281 10.98 18.69 -9.75
CA ASN A 281 9.60 18.38 -10.04
C ASN A 281 8.68 18.76 -8.85
N PRO A 282 7.60 19.52 -9.06
CA PRO A 282 6.72 19.94 -7.99
C PRO A 282 6.06 18.80 -7.19
N ILE A 283 5.91 17.61 -7.78
CA ILE A 283 5.39 16.41 -7.11
C ILE A 283 6.47 15.81 -6.23
N TYR A 284 7.70 15.68 -6.74
CA TYR A 284 8.86 15.24 -5.96
C TYR A 284 9.08 16.12 -4.72
N GLN A 285 9.08 17.45 -4.91
CA GLN A 285 9.26 18.41 -3.81
C GLN A 285 8.13 18.31 -2.78
N GLU A 286 6.89 18.07 -3.23
CA GLU A 286 5.77 17.80 -2.33
C GLU A 286 6.03 16.55 -1.50
N MET A 287 6.31 15.43 -2.16
CA MET A 287 6.51 14.13 -1.51
C MET A 287 7.67 14.19 -0.51
N LYS A 288 8.76 14.91 -0.83
CA LYS A 288 9.87 15.18 0.10
C LYS A 288 9.41 15.88 1.37
N LYS A 289 8.56 16.93 1.25
CA LYS A 289 7.99 17.64 2.41
C LYS A 289 7.11 16.71 3.23
N LEU A 290 6.21 15.96 2.59
CA LEU A 290 5.29 15.05 3.28
C LEU A 290 6.03 13.92 3.99
N ALA A 291 7.08 13.35 3.39
CA ALA A 291 7.95 12.35 4.01
C ALA A 291 8.63 12.91 5.26
N GLY A 292 9.11 14.17 5.19
CA GLY A 292 9.69 14.89 6.33
C GLY A 292 8.70 15.02 7.49
N LEU A 293 7.45 15.39 7.21
CA LEU A 293 6.39 15.50 8.22
C LEU A 293 6.08 14.12 8.85
N ARG A 294 5.92 13.07 8.04
CA ARG A 294 5.67 11.71 8.54
C ARG A 294 6.82 11.20 9.43
N LYS A 295 8.07 11.56 9.10
CA LYS A 295 9.25 11.23 9.92
C LYS A 295 9.24 11.99 11.25
N LYS A 296 8.93 13.29 11.21
CA LYS A 296 8.96 14.20 12.38
C LYS A 296 7.86 13.88 13.39
N TYR A 297 6.62 13.67 12.96
CA TYR A 297 5.48 13.50 13.85
C TYR A 297 5.07 12.04 13.96
N ILE A 298 5.20 11.46 15.16
CA ILE A 298 4.90 10.05 15.42
C ILE A 298 3.40 9.73 15.27
N ASN A 299 2.52 10.70 15.55
CA ASN A 299 1.06 10.60 15.42
C ASN A 299 0.68 10.23 13.98
N LEU A 300 1.39 10.77 12.99
CA LEU A 300 1.17 10.47 11.56
C LEU A 300 1.56 9.04 11.17
N ARG A 301 2.35 8.34 11.99
CA ARG A 301 2.76 6.94 11.75
C ARG A 301 1.87 5.96 12.50
N ILE A 302 1.67 6.18 13.80
CA ILE A 302 1.04 5.19 14.70
C ILE A 302 -0.22 5.69 15.42
N GLY A 303 -0.59 6.96 15.26
CA GLY A 303 -1.80 7.51 15.88
C GLY A 303 -3.06 6.83 15.33
N ARG A 304 -4.05 6.63 16.21
CA ARG A 304 -5.39 6.17 15.87
C ARG A 304 -5.99 7.08 14.80
N GLN A 305 -6.76 6.51 13.89
CA GLN A 305 -7.32 7.23 12.76
C GLN A 305 -8.84 7.31 12.85
N TYR A 306 -9.39 8.51 12.65
CA TYR A 306 -10.82 8.76 12.64
C TYR A 306 -11.18 9.65 11.45
N LEU A 307 -12.02 9.15 10.54
CA LEU A 307 -12.65 10.03 9.55
C LEU A 307 -13.57 11.00 10.29
N ARG A 308 -13.51 12.29 9.97
CA ARG A 308 -14.27 13.33 10.66
C ARG A 308 -15.45 13.77 9.81
N GLU A 309 -16.57 13.99 10.49
CA GLU A 309 -17.71 14.67 9.91
C GLU A 309 -17.39 16.15 9.70
N ILE A 310 -18.00 16.70 8.67
CA ILE A 310 -17.89 18.09 8.29
C ILE A 310 -19.27 18.72 8.22
N SER A 311 -19.34 20.03 8.38
CA SER A 311 -20.47 20.83 7.92
C SER A 311 -19.98 21.92 6.99
N ASN A 312 -20.79 22.24 6.00
CA ASN A 312 -20.46 23.20 4.94
C ASN A 312 -21.49 24.33 4.94
N GLU A 313 -21.24 25.40 4.17
CA GLU A 313 -22.14 26.57 4.15
C GLU A 313 -23.56 26.25 3.65
N LYS A 314 -23.74 25.14 2.92
CA LYS A 314 -25.04 24.74 2.34
C LYS A 314 -25.83 23.81 3.27
N ASP A 315 -25.14 23.06 4.11
CA ASP A 315 -25.72 22.17 5.10
C ASP A 315 -24.96 22.27 6.42
N ALA A 316 -25.62 22.87 7.41
CA ALA A 316 -25.11 23.01 8.77
C ALA A 316 -25.05 21.68 9.53
N ASN A 317 -25.72 20.63 9.04
CA ASN A 317 -25.65 19.32 9.66
C ASN A 317 -24.29 18.68 9.38
N PHE A 318 -23.68 18.15 10.44
CA PHE A 318 -22.47 17.37 10.31
C PHE A 318 -22.76 16.04 9.62
N HIS A 319 -21.94 15.71 8.63
CA HIS A 319 -22.03 14.47 7.88
C HIS A 319 -20.65 14.04 7.36
N LEU A 320 -20.53 12.78 6.96
CA LEU A 320 -19.32 12.30 6.30
C LEU A 320 -19.29 12.74 4.83
N PRO A 321 -18.13 13.16 4.30
CA PRO A 321 -17.99 13.62 2.92
C PRO A 321 -18.40 12.54 1.91
N ALA A 322 -19.35 12.88 1.03
CA ALA A 322 -19.97 11.92 0.12
C ALA A 322 -19.89 12.35 -1.35
N ALA A 323 -19.92 11.37 -2.25
CA ALA A 323 -20.05 11.60 -3.68
C ALA A 323 -21.54 11.66 -4.08
N ASN A 324 -22.11 12.86 -4.25
CA ASN A 324 -23.51 13.04 -4.64
C ASN A 324 -23.68 13.05 -6.17
N GLY A 325 -23.96 11.88 -6.77
CA GLY A 325 -24.30 11.76 -8.21
C GLY A 325 -23.17 12.15 -9.17
N GLY A 326 -21.94 12.27 -8.67
CA GLY A 326 -20.77 12.77 -9.39
C GLY A 326 -19.50 12.57 -8.56
N ARG A 327 -18.60 13.57 -8.55
CA ARG A 327 -17.41 13.56 -7.69
C ARG A 327 -17.73 14.14 -6.31
N CYS A 328 -17.16 13.57 -5.25
CA CYS A 328 -17.02 14.21 -3.95
C CYS A 328 -16.13 15.45 -4.12
N THR A 329 -16.73 16.62 -3.94
CA THR A 329 -16.08 17.93 -4.04
C THR A 329 -15.94 18.62 -2.68
N GLU A 330 -16.37 17.93 -1.63
CA GLU A 330 -16.29 18.39 -0.26
C GLU A 330 -14.88 18.19 0.31
N ILE A 331 -14.62 18.83 1.45
CA ILE A 331 -13.39 18.58 2.20
C ILE A 331 -13.46 17.17 2.79
N ILE A 332 -12.40 16.39 2.60
CA ILE A 332 -12.21 15.13 3.32
C ILE A 332 -11.24 15.38 4.45
N ALA A 333 -11.70 15.20 5.69
CA ALA A 333 -10.88 15.41 6.87
C ALA A 333 -10.84 14.19 7.80
N TRP A 334 -9.70 13.97 8.44
CA TRP A 334 -9.52 12.89 9.40
C TRP A 334 -8.49 13.26 10.45
N SER A 335 -8.62 12.64 11.61
CA SER A 335 -7.72 12.84 12.73
C SER A 335 -6.73 11.69 12.87
N ARG A 336 -5.51 12.04 13.27
CA ARG A 336 -4.48 11.11 13.75
C ARG A 336 -4.17 11.44 15.20
N ILE A 337 -4.66 10.60 16.11
CA ILE A 337 -4.60 10.84 17.56
C ILE A 337 -3.63 9.86 18.21
N LEU A 338 -2.65 10.37 18.96
CA LEU A 338 -1.77 9.55 19.78
C LEU A 338 -1.70 10.15 21.19
N SER A 339 -2.06 9.36 22.20
CA SER A 339 -2.28 9.85 23.55
C SER A 339 -3.32 11.00 23.55
N GLN A 340 -2.94 12.18 24.02
CA GLN A 340 -3.75 13.40 24.11
C GLN A 340 -3.49 14.39 22.96
N GLU A 341 -2.63 14.04 21.99
CA GLU A 341 -2.31 14.92 20.85
C GLU A 341 -3.11 14.53 19.61
N GLU A 342 -3.90 15.47 19.10
CA GLU A 342 -4.65 15.35 17.85
C GLU A 342 -3.95 16.11 16.72
N LEU A 343 -3.72 15.42 15.60
CA LEU A 343 -3.44 16.05 14.33
C LEU A 343 -4.67 15.92 13.44
N LEU A 344 -5.28 17.04 13.06
CA LEU A 344 -6.35 17.07 12.06
C LEU A 344 -5.73 17.27 10.67
N LEU A 345 -6.06 16.38 9.74
CA LEU A 345 -5.65 16.46 8.35
C LEU A 345 -6.86 16.68 7.47
N ALA A 346 -6.68 17.44 6.39
CA ALA A 346 -7.76 17.71 5.46
C ALA A 346 -7.26 17.82 4.03
N ILE A 347 -8.07 17.39 3.07
CA ILE A 347 -7.85 17.58 1.63
C ILE A 347 -9.10 18.17 0.99
N ASN A 348 -8.89 19.02 -0.02
CA ASN A 348 -9.94 19.50 -0.91
C ASN A 348 -9.81 18.77 -2.25
N CYS A 349 -10.83 17.98 -2.60
CA CYS A 349 -10.88 17.21 -3.86
C CYS A 349 -11.42 18.03 -5.04
N GLU A 350 -11.92 19.24 -4.80
CA GLU A 350 -12.35 20.17 -5.83
C GLU A 350 -11.16 20.70 -6.65
N LEU A 351 -11.34 20.79 -7.96
CA LEU A 351 -10.27 21.16 -8.88
C LEU A 351 -10.07 22.67 -8.93
N ASP A 352 -11.15 23.44 -8.95
CA ASP A 352 -11.09 24.84 -9.34
C ASP A 352 -11.66 25.81 -8.30
N ARG A 353 -12.26 25.29 -7.22
CA ARG A 353 -12.83 26.10 -6.14
C ARG A 353 -12.19 25.78 -4.80
N GLU A 354 -11.99 26.86 -4.06
CA GLU A 354 -11.72 26.82 -2.64
C GLU A 354 -12.95 26.26 -1.91
N GLN A 355 -12.71 25.53 -0.83
CA GLN A 355 -13.76 25.00 0.02
C GLN A 355 -13.52 25.47 1.46
N SER A 356 -14.61 25.78 2.15
CA SER A 356 -14.63 26.04 3.59
C SER A 356 -15.52 25.01 4.25
N SER A 357 -15.10 24.46 5.38
CA SER A 357 -15.92 23.53 6.16
C SER A 357 -15.53 23.59 7.63
N LYS A 358 -16.54 23.45 8.50
CA LYS A 358 -16.31 23.14 9.90
C LYS A 358 -16.05 21.65 10.01
N VAL A 359 -15.00 21.27 10.72
CA VAL A 359 -14.59 19.86 10.86
C VAL A 359 -14.60 19.49 12.33
N ILE A 360 -15.29 18.41 12.70
CA ILE A 360 -15.31 17.93 14.09
C ILE A 360 -13.91 17.54 14.55
N VAL A 361 -13.56 17.93 15.78
CA VAL A 361 -12.39 17.44 16.52
C VAL A 361 -12.84 16.60 17.72
N ASP A 362 -11.91 15.98 18.45
CA ASP A 362 -12.27 15.15 19.59
C ASP A 362 -12.79 15.98 20.78
N ASN A 363 -14.08 15.83 21.09
CA ASN A 363 -14.74 16.57 22.18
C ASN A 363 -14.21 16.20 23.58
N GLU A 364 -13.59 15.03 23.75
CA GLU A 364 -12.99 14.64 25.04
C GLU A 364 -11.59 15.23 25.22
N LEU A 365 -10.89 15.53 24.11
CA LEU A 365 -9.55 16.10 24.13
C LEU A 365 -9.53 17.63 24.11
N HIS A 366 -10.56 18.25 23.52
CA HIS A 366 -10.54 19.68 23.21
C HIS A 366 -11.75 20.41 23.77
N ASN A 367 -11.48 21.55 24.40
CA ASN A 367 -12.46 22.52 24.87
C ASN A 367 -12.60 23.69 23.89
N LEU A 368 -13.66 24.47 24.04
CA LEU A 368 -13.82 25.74 23.32
C LEU A 368 -12.69 26.70 23.74
N GLY A 369 -12.06 27.34 22.76
CA GLY A 369 -10.91 28.21 22.99
C GLY A 369 -9.55 27.51 22.93
N ASP A 370 -9.52 26.17 22.90
CA ASP A 370 -8.26 25.45 22.63
C ASP A 370 -7.80 25.77 21.19
N GLU A 371 -6.49 25.71 20.96
CA GLU A 371 -5.91 26.14 19.69
C GLU A 371 -5.22 24.99 18.95
N PHE A 372 -5.29 25.06 17.62
CA PHE A 372 -4.53 24.21 16.72
C PHE A 372 -3.63 25.06 15.85
N VAL A 373 -2.36 24.67 15.73
CA VAL A 373 -1.40 25.32 14.81
C VAL A 373 -1.35 24.59 13.47
N CYS A 374 -1.38 25.34 12.37
CA CYS A 374 -1.21 24.81 11.03
C CYS A 374 0.26 24.40 10.77
N LEU A 375 0.54 23.10 10.80
CA LEU A 375 1.88 22.55 10.55
C LEU A 375 2.24 22.50 9.06
N TYR A 376 1.24 22.34 8.21
CA TYR A 376 1.40 22.24 6.77
C TYR A 376 0.12 22.71 6.08
N SER A 377 0.27 23.44 4.97
CA SER A 377 -0.84 23.78 4.09
C SER A 377 -0.34 23.98 2.66
N SER A 378 -1.20 23.66 1.69
CA SER A 378 -1.01 24.06 0.28
C SER A 378 -1.04 25.59 0.10
N ALA A 379 -1.67 26.31 1.03
CA ALA A 379 -1.65 27.77 1.13
C ALA A 379 -0.55 28.17 2.13
N GLN A 380 0.63 28.53 1.63
CA GLN A 380 1.85 28.67 2.43
C GLN A 380 1.72 29.71 3.55
N GLU A 381 0.91 30.75 3.33
CA GLU A 381 0.59 31.80 4.29
C GLU A 381 -0.27 31.33 5.47
N GLN A 382 -0.80 30.10 5.45
CA GLN A 382 -1.51 29.50 6.57
C GLN A 382 -0.58 28.81 7.55
N ILE A 383 0.62 28.41 7.13
CA ILE A 383 1.56 27.65 7.96
C ILE A 383 2.00 28.51 9.15
N GLY A 384 1.88 27.95 10.35
CA GLY A 384 2.20 28.62 11.61
C GLY A 384 1.06 29.47 12.19
N LYS A 385 -0.06 29.63 11.49
CA LYS A 385 -1.26 30.26 12.07
C LYS A 385 -1.98 29.32 13.02
N GLU A 386 -2.56 29.91 14.05
CA GLU A 386 -3.42 29.25 15.01
C GLU A 386 -4.88 29.39 14.58
N ILE A 387 -5.65 28.34 14.82
CA ILE A 387 -7.10 28.32 14.66
C ILE A 387 -7.72 27.81 15.95
N GLU A 388 -8.77 28.49 16.39
CA GLU A 388 -9.45 28.21 17.65
C GLU A 388 -10.50 27.11 17.46
N VAL A 389 -10.66 26.26 18.48
CA VAL A 389 -11.74 25.31 18.60
C VAL A 389 -13.02 26.07 18.92
N ILE A 390 -13.95 26.05 17.97
CA ILE A 390 -15.23 26.75 18.07
C ILE A 390 -16.38 25.77 18.25
N LYS A 391 -17.50 26.30 18.73
CA LYS A 391 -18.73 25.53 18.89
C LYS A 391 -19.40 25.33 17.53
N GLY A 392 -19.49 24.08 17.11
CA GLY A 392 -20.30 23.63 15.99
C GLY A 392 -21.76 23.45 16.38
N ASP A 393 -22.58 23.16 15.37
CA ASP A 393 -23.99 22.84 15.55
C ASP A 393 -24.15 21.56 16.41
N HIS A 394 -25.23 21.51 17.18
CA HIS A 394 -25.54 20.40 18.10
C HIS A 394 -24.50 20.11 19.21
N GLY A 395 -23.59 21.06 19.48
CA GLY A 395 -22.66 21.00 20.61
C GLY A 395 -21.33 20.30 20.33
N ASN A 396 -21.03 20.01 19.07
CA ASN A 396 -19.72 19.48 18.67
C ASN A 396 -18.64 20.56 18.70
N ASN A 397 -17.43 20.22 19.13
CA ASN A 397 -16.26 21.08 18.99
C ASN A 397 -15.66 20.88 17.60
N CYS A 398 -15.36 21.98 16.91
CA CYS A 398 -14.91 21.93 15.52
C CYS A 398 -13.88 23.00 15.20
N LEU A 399 -13.17 22.81 14.10
CA LEU A 399 -12.29 23.79 13.49
C LEU A 399 -12.93 24.27 12.19
N ASP A 400 -13.01 25.60 12.00
CA ASP A 400 -13.39 26.19 10.71
C ASP A 400 -12.15 26.28 9.82
N ILE A 401 -12.12 25.46 8.77
CA ILE A 401 -10.96 25.36 7.88
C ILE A 401 -11.32 25.76 6.46
N LYS A 402 -10.32 26.35 5.80
CA LYS A 402 -10.42 26.81 4.41
C LYS A 402 -9.27 26.27 3.61
N LEU A 403 -9.57 25.58 2.51
CA LEU A 403 -8.58 24.94 1.66
C LEU A 403 -8.69 25.42 0.22
N PRO A 404 -7.58 25.85 -0.42
CA PRO A 404 -7.58 26.19 -1.83
C PRO A 404 -7.97 24.96 -2.67
N PRO A 405 -8.32 25.15 -3.96
CA PRO A 405 -8.58 24.04 -4.86
C PRO A 405 -7.42 23.04 -4.88
N LYS A 406 -7.70 21.73 -4.80
CA LYS A 406 -6.68 20.68 -4.67
C LYS A 406 -5.78 20.87 -3.45
N GLY A 407 -6.29 21.56 -2.43
CA GLY A 407 -5.59 21.93 -1.20
C GLY A 407 -5.46 20.77 -0.23
N ARG A 408 -4.49 20.87 0.67
CA ARG A 408 -4.21 19.93 1.76
C ARG A 408 -3.76 20.72 2.96
N ALA A 409 -4.06 20.28 4.17
CA ALA A 409 -3.52 20.87 5.39
C ALA A 409 -3.36 19.83 6.52
N ILE A 410 -2.49 20.16 7.47
CA ILE A 410 -2.30 19.46 8.75
C ILE A 410 -2.31 20.51 9.86
N TYR A 411 -3.19 20.34 10.82
CA TYR A 411 -3.28 21.12 12.04
C TYR A 411 -2.93 20.23 13.23
N LYS A 412 -2.20 20.76 14.22
CA LYS A 412 -1.83 20.04 15.44
C LYS A 412 -2.37 20.79 16.64
N SER A 413 -2.99 20.08 17.59
CA SER A 413 -3.39 20.64 18.87
C SER A 413 -2.17 21.15 19.66
N LEU A 414 -2.30 22.35 20.23
CA LEU A 414 -1.27 23.00 21.04
C LEU A 414 -1.19 22.48 22.47
#